data_AF-A0A8T4CMB6-F1
#
_entry.id   AF-A0A8T4CMB6-F1
#
_cell.length_a   1.000
_cell.length_b   1.000
_cell.length_c   1.000
_cell.angle_alpha   90.00
_cell.angle_beta   90.00
_cell.angle_gamma   90.00
#
_symmetry.space_group_name_H-M   'P 1'
#
loop_
_entity.id
_entity.type
_entity.pdbx_description
1 polymer ?
#
loop_
_entity_poly.entity_id
_entity_poly.type
_entity_poly.pdbx_seq_one_letter_code
_entity_poly.pdbx_strand_id
1 'polypeptide(L)'
;FKEGADGVLVCGCELGDCHYTDGNYKTLRRMALLGKLLEQFGIEEPRARLQWVCASCAEDFTSAVDKMTSEVRELGPFGRQNLG
;
A
#
# COMPACT_ATOMS: atom_id res chain seq x y z
N PHE A 1 6.06 9.13 -0.78
CA PHE A 1 6.90 9.45 -1.96
C PHE A 1 7.66 10.76 -1.83
N LYS A 2 7.02 11.93 -1.64
CA LYS A 2 7.72 13.22 -1.50
C LYS A 2 8.93 13.21 -0.55
N GLU A 3 8.78 12.58 0.62
CA GLU A 3 9.82 12.46 1.64
C GLU A 3 10.86 11.34 1.39
N GLY A 4 10.85 10.72 0.19
CA GLY A 4 11.83 9.68 -0.19
C GLY A 4 11.44 8.25 0.15
N ALA A 5 10.16 7.96 0.39
CA ALA A 5 9.71 6.58 0.60
C ALA A 5 9.77 5.77 -0.71
N ASP A 6 10.46 4.62 -0.69
CA ASP A 6 10.55 3.67 -1.82
C ASP A 6 9.28 2.85 -2.01
N GLY A 7 8.52 2.68 -0.93
CA GLY A 7 7.21 2.07 -0.92
C GLY A 7 6.37 2.50 0.29
N VAL A 8 5.06 2.40 0.18
CA VAL A 8 4.07 2.69 1.23
C VAL A 8 3.11 1.50 1.37
N LEU A 9 3.10 0.90 2.57
CA LEU A 9 2.10 -0.11 2.95
C LEU A 9 1.00 0.55 3.78
N VAL A 10 -0.24 0.37 3.37
CA VAL A 10 -1.42 0.77 4.15
C VAL A 10 -2.10 -0.49 4.65
N CYS A 11 -2.18 -0.66 5.97
CA CYS A 11 -2.87 -1.79 6.58
C CYS A 11 -4.20 -1.33 7.20
N GLY A 12 -5.23 -2.19 7.11
CA GLY A 12 -6.50 -1.98 7.79
C GLY A 12 -7.17 -3.28 8.20
N CYS A 13 -8.22 -3.19 9.01
CA CYS A 13 -9.05 -4.33 9.39
C CYS A 13 -9.73 -4.96 8.16
N GLU A 14 -10.05 -6.25 8.27
CA GLU A 14 -10.84 -6.96 7.26
C GLU A 14 -12.15 -6.24 6.93
N LEU A 15 -12.58 -6.36 5.67
CA LEU A 15 -13.82 -5.75 5.22
C LEU A 15 -15.01 -6.39 5.95
N GLY A 16 -15.82 -5.58 6.61
CA GLY A 16 -16.88 -6.04 7.52
C GLY A 16 -16.51 -5.91 9.00
N ASP A 17 -15.23 -6.01 9.34
CA ASP A 17 -14.73 -6.00 10.74
C ASP A 17 -14.10 -4.66 11.13
N CYS A 18 -14.47 -3.58 10.45
CA CYS A 18 -14.00 -2.25 10.82
C CYS A 18 -14.53 -1.86 12.19
N HIS A 19 -13.63 -1.57 13.13
CA HIS A 19 -14.02 -1.07 14.45
C HIS A 19 -14.88 0.20 14.39
N TYR A 20 -14.65 1.02 13.36
CA TYR A 20 -15.39 2.27 13.10
C TYR A 20 -16.40 2.12 11.96
N THR A 21 -16.95 0.92 11.79
CA THR A 21 -18.04 0.57 10.85
C THR A 21 -17.65 0.60 9.37
N ASP A 22 -17.27 1.75 8.81
CA ASP A 22 -17.13 1.93 7.35
C ASP A 22 -15.80 2.54 6.90
N GLY A 23 -14.88 2.79 7.83
CA GLY A 23 -13.60 3.44 7.55
C GLY A 23 -12.77 2.71 6.49
N ASN A 24 -12.70 1.38 6.57
CA ASN A 24 -11.97 0.57 5.58
C ASN A 24 -12.62 0.59 4.19
N TYR A 25 -13.95 0.64 4.08
CA TYR A 25 -14.63 0.80 2.78
C TYR A 25 -14.34 2.16 2.14
N LYS A 26 -14.22 3.24 2.94
CA LYS A 26 -13.78 4.55 2.45
C LYS A 26 -12.32 4.48 1.96
N THR A 27 -11.45 3.82 2.71
CA THR A 27 -10.05 3.59 2.32
C THR A 27 -9.94 2.77 1.04
N LEU A 28 -10.73 1.70 0.89
CA LEU A 28 -10.76 0.87 -0.32
C LEU A 28 -11.01 1.72 -1.58
N ARG A 29 -12.02 2.60 -1.55
CA ARG A 29 -12.36 3.50 -2.65
C ARG A 29 -11.25 4.51 -2.93
N ARG A 30 -10.65 5.07 -1.88
CA ARG A 30 -9.54 6.03 -1.99
C ARG A 30 -8.30 5.39 -2.61
N MET A 31 -7.95 4.19 -2.18
CA MET A 31 -6.79 3.46 -2.68
C MET A 31 -6.96 3.04 -4.14
N ALA A 32 -8.17 2.68 -4.57
CA ALA A 32 -8.45 2.39 -5.98
C ALA A 32 -8.21 3.62 -6.89
N LEU A 33 -8.60 4.81 -6.45
CA LEU A 33 -8.34 6.06 -7.18
C LEU A 33 -6.87 6.47 -7.09
N LEU A 34 -6.26 6.32 -5.91
CA LEU A 34 -4.86 6.63 -5.70
C LEU A 34 -3.95 5.76 -6.57
N GLY A 35 -4.22 4.47 -6.70
CA GLY A 35 -3.43 3.58 -7.54
C GLY A 35 -3.38 4.06 -9.00
N LYS A 36 -4.52 4.43 -9.57
CA LYS A 36 -4.58 5.01 -10.92
C LYS A 36 -3.82 6.33 -11.03
N LEU A 37 -3.91 7.18 -10.01
CA LEU A 37 -3.17 8.43 -9.97
C LEU A 37 -1.66 8.18 -9.91
N LEU A 38 -1.20 7.27 -9.06
CA LEU A 38 0.22 6.93 -8.93
C LEU A 38 0.78 6.36 -10.25
N GLU A 39 0.03 5.50 -10.93
CA GLU A 39 0.39 4.98 -12.26
C GLU A 39 0.58 6.12 -13.28
N GLN A 40 -0.32 7.11 -13.29
CA GLN A 40 -0.19 8.30 -14.17
C GLN A 40 1.05 9.14 -13.86
N PHE A 41 1.55 9.08 -12.62
CA PHE A 41 2.78 9.75 -12.19
C PHE A 41 4.01 8.85 -12.37
N GLY A 42 3.88 7.70 -13.05
CA GLY A 42 4.98 6.77 -13.30
C GLY A 42 5.44 6.01 -12.05
N ILE A 43 4.61 5.97 -11.00
CA ILE A 43 4.90 5.21 -9.78
C ILE A 43 4.35 3.80 -9.96
N GLU A 44 5.24 2.82 -9.79
CA GLU A 44 4.97 1.41 -9.99
C GLU A 44 4.00 0.87 -8.92
N GLU A 45 3.02 0.06 -9.34
CA GLU A 45 1.97 -0.48 -8.46
C GLU A 45 2.50 -1.14 -7.18
N PRO A 46 3.60 -1.94 -7.20
CA PRO A 46 4.12 -2.56 -5.99
C PRO A 46 4.62 -1.57 -4.93
N ARG A 47 4.87 -0.30 -5.29
CA ARG A 47 5.32 0.73 -4.34
C ARG A 47 4.19 1.26 -3.46
N ALA A 48 2.92 1.03 -3.77
CA ALA A 48 1.80 1.51 -2.95
C ALA A 48 0.72 0.43 -2.78
N ARG A 49 0.73 -0.24 -1.61
CA ARG A 49 -0.10 -1.43 -1.38
C ARG A 49 -1.12 -1.18 -0.26
N LEU A 50 -2.34 -1.65 -0.48
CA LEU A 50 -3.36 -1.77 0.57
C LEU A 50 -3.48 -3.24 0.98
N GLN A 51 -3.33 -3.52 2.27
CA GLN A 51 -3.51 -4.85 2.84
C GLN A 51 -4.58 -4.84 3.92
N TRP A 52 -5.51 -5.80 3.83
CA TRP A 52 -6.44 -6.10 4.90
C TRP A 52 -5.85 -7.21 5.76
N VAL A 53 -5.81 -7.00 7.08
CA VAL A 53 -5.20 -7.93 8.04
C VAL A 53 -6.15 -8.09 9.22
N CYS A 54 -6.40 -9.34 9.61
CA CYS A 54 -7.14 -9.66 10.83
C CYS A 54 -6.29 -9.33 12.08
N ALA A 55 -6.93 -8.92 13.18
CA ALA A 55 -6.22 -8.47 14.39
C ALA A 55 -5.31 -9.53 15.02
N SER A 56 -5.63 -10.81 14.84
CA SER A 56 -4.88 -11.96 15.37
C SER A 56 -4.01 -12.68 14.33
N CYS A 57 -3.96 -12.20 13.08
CA CYS A 57 -3.30 -12.87 11.97
C CYS A 57 -1.91 -12.28 11.73
N ALA A 58 -0.97 -12.52 12.65
CA ALA A 58 0.39 -12.00 12.55
C ALA A 58 1.13 -12.50 11.29
N GLU A 59 0.84 -13.73 10.85
CA GLU A 59 1.43 -14.32 9.64
C GLU A 59 1.03 -13.56 8.38
N ASP A 60 -0.23 -13.13 8.26
CA ASP A 60 -0.70 -12.35 7.11
C ASP A 60 -0.02 -10.99 7.03
N PHE A 61 0.15 -10.32 8.18
CA PHE A 61 0.90 -9.07 8.25
C PHE A 61 2.36 -9.27 7.81
N THR A 62 3.02 -10.29 8.36
CA THR A 62 4.43 -10.57 8.08
C THR A 62 4.63 -10.89 6.60
N SER A 63 3.77 -11.74 6.02
CA SER A 63 3.75 -12.07 4.60
C SER A 63 3.56 -10.84 3.71
N ALA A 64 2.66 -9.93 4.09
CA ALA A 64 2.44 -8.70 3.34
C ALA A 64 3.66 -7.75 3.36
N VAL A 65 4.31 -7.62 4.53
CA VAL A 65 5.54 -6.83 4.68
C VAL A 65 6.68 -7.44 3.87
N ASP A 66 6.89 -8.76 3.97
CA ASP A 66 7.96 -9.47 3.27
C ASP A 66 7.78 -9.37 1.75
N LYS A 67 6.56 -9.60 1.26
CA LYS A 67 6.23 -9.50 -0.16
C LYS A 67 6.52 -8.10 -0.70
N MET A 68 5.99 -7.07 -0.04
CA MET A 68 6.21 -5.70 -0.48
C MET A 68 7.69 -5.31 -0.41
N THR A 69 8.41 -5.75 0.63
CA THR A 69 9.84 -5.47 0.77
C THR A 69 10.64 -6.11 -0.37
N SER A 70 10.32 -7.35 -0.76
CA SER A 70 10.97 -8.01 -1.90
C SER A 70 10.73 -7.25 -3.20
N GLU A 71 9.46 -6.95 -3.50
CA GLU A 71 9.07 -6.27 -4.74
C GLU A 71 9.70 -4.88 -4.85
N VAL A 72 9.69 -4.09 -3.76
CA VAL A 72 10.31 -2.75 -3.75
C VAL A 72 11.84 -2.83 -3.89
N ARG A 73 12.48 -3.85 -3.30
CA ARG A 73 13.93 -4.07 -3.47
C ARG A 73 14.29 -4.42 -4.92
N GLU A 74 13.48 -5.24 -5.58
CA GLU A 74 13.66 -5.60 -6.99
C GLU A 74 13.50 -4.39 -7.92
N LEU A 75 12.55 -3.49 -7.62
CA LEU A 75 12.38 -2.24 -8.35
C LEU A 75 13.51 -1.21 -8.08
N GLY A 76 14.26 -1.40 -7.00
CA GLY A 76 15.28 -0.48 -6.54
C GLY A 76 14.73 0.84 -5.97
N PRO A 77 15.63 1.76 -5.57
CA PRO A 77 15.24 3.02 -4.93
C PRO A 77 14.31 3.86 -5.80
N PHE A 78 13.30 4.47 -5.19
CA PHE A 78 12.42 5.42 -5.87
C PHE A 78 13.18 6.73 -6.12
N GLY A 79 13.58 6.93 -7.38
CA GLY A 79 14.34 8.11 -7.80
C GLY A 79 13.48 9.38 -7.80
N ARG A 80 14.02 10.48 -7.23
CA ARG A 80 13.40 11.83 -7.30
C ARG A 80 13.17 12.35 -8.72
N GLN A 81 13.74 11.73 -9.76
CA GLN A 81 13.59 12.15 -11.15
C GLN A 81 12.27 11.70 -11.81
N ASN A 82 11.49 10.84 -11.15
CA ASN A 82 10.23 10.31 -11.69
C ASN A 82 8.99 11.16 -11.36
N LEU A 83 9.16 12.19 -10.52
CA LEU A 83 8.15 13.22 -10.31
C LEU A 83 8.70 14.46 -11.01
N GLY A 84 8.12 14.80 -12.16
CA GLY A 84 8.56 15.93 -13.01
C GLY A 84 8.69 17.25 -12.26
#